data_AF-A0A7V9LD72-F1
#
_entry.id   AF-A0A7V9LD72-F1
#
_cell.length_a   1.000
_cell.length_b   1.000
_cell.length_c   1.000
_cell.angle_alpha   90.00
_cell.angle_beta   90.00
_cell.angle_gamma   90.00
#
_symmetry.space_group_name_H-M   'P 1'
#
loop_
_entity.id
_entity.type
_entity.pdbx_description
1 polymer ?
#
loop_
_entity_poly.entity_id
_entity_poly.type
_entity_poly.pdbx_seq_one_letter_code
_entity_poly.pdbx_strand_id
1 'polypeptide(L)'
;IAGRPHPELFLEYPRGLGFDLARFQRIELMPAAQRFRDTLDEHTQRRGWAQACAVTTIFLEGTDHERGELDPDAPRRPAPPLEQHPLVVHYGLPLDALALTKAHRKVEGSHRIAAWRMILDHVIPGERAAVVAAMEACLTAWSAYRDEVATSVGLAP
;
A
#
# COMPACT_ATOMS: atom_id res chain seq x y z
N ILE A 1 -2.33 20.22 -5.92
CA ILE A 1 -2.39 18.91 -5.22
C ILE A 1 -1.05 18.55 -4.55
N ALA A 2 0.10 19.04 -5.03
CA ALA A 2 1.34 18.92 -4.26
C ALA A 2 1.23 19.72 -2.94
N GLY A 3 1.43 19.06 -1.80
CA GLY A 3 1.50 19.71 -0.48
C GLY A 3 0.67 19.09 0.64
N ARG A 4 -0.34 18.25 0.34
CA ARG A 4 -1.15 17.58 1.38
C ARG A 4 -0.62 16.17 1.69
N PRO A 5 -0.55 15.77 2.98
CA PRO A 5 -0.16 14.42 3.37
C PRO A 5 -1.08 13.34 2.77
N HIS A 6 -0.51 12.18 2.37
CA HIS A 6 -1.28 11.05 1.84
C HIS A 6 -2.43 10.59 2.76
N PRO A 7 -2.28 10.53 4.10
CA PRO A 7 -3.39 10.19 4.99
C PRO A 7 -4.58 11.16 4.88
N GLU A 8 -4.32 12.45 4.69
CA GLU A 8 -5.39 13.43 4.51
C GLU A 8 -6.06 13.31 3.14
N LEU A 9 -5.29 13.00 2.09
CA LEU A 9 -5.84 12.75 0.75
C LEU A 9 -6.67 11.47 0.72
N PHE A 10 -6.30 10.45 1.51
CA PHE A 10 -7.08 9.21 1.64
C PHE A 10 -8.50 9.48 2.16
N LEU A 11 -8.67 10.44 3.08
CA LEU A 11 -9.97 10.82 3.62
C LEU A 11 -10.90 11.49 2.59
N GLU A 12 -10.40 11.88 1.42
CA GLU A 12 -11.26 12.35 0.32
C GLU A 12 -12.17 11.24 -0.22
N TYR A 13 -11.76 9.95 -0.14
CA TYR A 13 -12.61 8.84 -0.59
C TYR A 13 -13.88 8.69 0.27
N PRO A 14 -13.80 8.50 1.60
CA PRO A 14 -15.00 8.44 2.42
C PRO A 14 -15.79 9.76 2.37
N ARG A 15 -15.13 10.92 2.33
CA ARG A 15 -15.84 12.21 2.18
C ARG A 15 -16.64 12.27 0.89
N GLY A 16 -16.03 11.88 -0.24
CA GLY A 16 -16.68 11.86 -1.55
C GLY A 16 -17.83 10.84 -1.66
N LEU A 17 -17.82 9.80 -0.83
CA LEU A 17 -18.90 8.83 -0.69
C LEU A 17 -19.97 9.24 0.33
N GLY A 18 -19.86 10.43 0.93
CA GLY A 18 -20.85 10.99 1.87
C GLY A 18 -20.71 10.51 3.31
N PHE A 19 -19.57 9.92 3.71
CA PHE A 19 -19.34 9.52 5.10
C PHE A 19 -19.01 10.73 6.00
N ASP A 20 -19.48 10.68 7.24
CA ASP A 20 -18.99 11.56 8.31
C ASP A 20 -17.57 11.15 8.71
N LEU A 21 -16.63 12.10 8.55
CA LEU A 21 -15.22 11.86 8.85
C LEU A 21 -14.94 11.74 10.35
N ALA A 22 -15.82 12.22 11.23
CA ALA A 22 -15.67 12.04 12.67
C ALA A 22 -15.58 10.54 13.04
N ARG A 23 -16.21 9.66 12.24
CA ARG A 23 -16.14 8.20 12.42
C ARG A 23 -14.72 7.63 12.29
N PHE A 24 -13.83 8.28 11.57
CA PHE A 24 -12.46 7.81 11.36
C PHE A 24 -11.46 8.38 12.36
N GLN A 25 -11.89 9.26 13.28
CA GLN A 25 -11.01 9.84 14.29
C GLN A 25 -10.64 8.87 15.40
N ARG A 26 -11.53 7.91 15.69
CA ARG A 26 -11.34 6.85 16.68
C ARG A 26 -11.84 5.55 16.07
N ILE A 27 -10.89 4.73 15.63
CA ILE A 27 -11.17 3.41 15.06
C ILE A 27 -10.71 2.33 16.03
N GLU A 28 -11.45 1.23 16.05
CA GLU A 28 -11.00 -0.01 16.66
C GLU A 28 -10.58 -0.95 15.53
N LEU A 29 -9.35 -1.44 15.60
CA LEU A 29 -8.86 -2.41 14.63
C LEU A 29 -9.42 -3.79 14.96
N MET A 30 -9.93 -4.48 13.96
CA MET A 30 -10.23 -5.90 14.08
C MET A 30 -8.93 -6.69 14.34
N PRO A 31 -9.01 -7.89 14.93
CA PRO A 31 -7.83 -8.64 15.34
C PRO A 31 -6.79 -8.86 14.24
N ALA A 32 -7.18 -9.20 13.00
CA ALA A 32 -6.22 -9.38 11.91
C ALA A 32 -5.65 -8.05 11.41
N ALA A 33 -6.45 -6.98 11.39
CA ALA A 33 -5.97 -5.63 11.10
C ALA A 33 -4.91 -5.17 12.11
N GLN A 34 -5.13 -5.42 13.40
CA GLN A 34 -4.15 -5.11 14.46
C GLN A 34 -2.87 -5.92 14.28
N ARG A 35 -2.97 -7.24 14.03
CA ARG A 35 -1.80 -8.08 13.77
C ARG A 35 -0.98 -7.59 12.59
N PHE A 36 -1.63 -7.23 11.48
CA PHE A 36 -0.93 -6.67 10.33
C PHE A 36 -0.22 -5.37 10.68
N ARG A 37 -0.88 -4.47 11.42
CA ARG A 37 -0.24 -3.23 11.90
C ARG A 37 0.97 -3.51 12.79
N ASP A 38 0.86 -4.45 13.73
CA ASP A 38 1.96 -4.81 14.62
C ASP A 38 3.15 -5.40 13.86
N THR A 39 2.89 -6.24 12.84
CA THR A 39 3.92 -6.77 11.94
C THR A 39 4.63 -5.65 11.18
N LEU A 40 3.89 -4.66 10.66
CA LEU A 40 4.49 -3.49 10.02
C LEU A 40 5.35 -2.69 11.01
N ASP A 41 4.83 -2.39 12.20
CA ASP A 41 5.57 -1.63 13.21
C ASP A 41 6.84 -2.38 13.66
N GLU A 42 6.80 -3.70 13.77
CA GLU A 42 7.97 -4.52 14.09
C GLU A 42 9.09 -4.38 13.05
N HIS A 43 8.78 -4.58 11.77
CA HIS A 43 9.79 -4.55 10.71
C HIS A 43 10.26 -3.14 10.36
N THR A 44 9.41 -2.13 10.55
CA THR A 44 9.75 -0.74 10.23
C THR A 44 10.45 0.00 11.38
N GLN A 45 10.26 -0.43 12.63
CA GLN A 45 10.81 0.27 13.79
C GLN A 45 11.89 -0.52 14.55
N ARG A 46 11.96 -1.86 14.41
CA ARG A 46 12.79 -2.70 15.30
C ARG A 46 13.81 -3.62 14.63
N ARG A 47 13.74 -3.83 13.31
CA ARG A 47 14.53 -4.87 12.61
C ARG A 47 15.58 -4.37 11.62
N GLY A 48 15.76 -3.05 11.53
CA GLY A 48 16.79 -2.42 10.70
C GLY A 48 16.26 -1.91 9.35
N TRP A 49 17.05 -1.06 8.70
CA TRP A 49 16.61 -0.29 7.53
C TRP A 49 16.26 -1.16 6.32
N ALA A 50 16.95 -2.29 6.13
CA ALA A 50 16.73 -3.16 4.97
C ALA A 50 15.32 -3.79 4.99
N GLN A 51 14.90 -4.29 6.16
CA GLN A 51 13.53 -4.80 6.34
C GLN A 51 12.51 -3.67 6.26
N ALA A 52 12.79 -2.52 6.89
CA ALA A 52 11.91 -1.36 6.83
C ALA A 52 11.66 -0.91 5.38
N CYS A 53 12.72 -0.71 4.60
CA CYS A 53 12.67 -0.29 3.19
C CYS A 53 11.89 -1.30 2.32
N ALA A 54 12.17 -2.59 2.48
CA ALA A 54 11.47 -3.62 1.73
C ALA A 54 9.99 -3.69 2.09
N VAL A 55 9.63 -3.65 3.38
CA VAL A 55 8.24 -3.70 3.82
C VAL A 55 7.46 -2.46 3.37
N THR A 56 8.02 -1.26 3.53
CA THR A 56 7.29 -0.02 3.20
C THR A 56 7.15 0.23 1.72
N THR A 57 8.20 0.00 0.95
CA THR A 57 8.29 0.56 -0.42
C THR A 57 8.29 -0.54 -1.48
N ILE A 58 8.67 -1.76 -1.14
CA ILE A 58 8.58 -2.90 -2.07
C ILE A 58 7.30 -3.70 -1.83
N PHE A 59 6.97 -4.04 -0.58
CA PHE A 59 5.78 -4.84 -0.27
C PHE A 59 4.48 -4.01 -0.32
N LEU A 60 4.38 -2.90 0.43
CA LEU A 60 3.14 -2.11 0.51
C LEU A 60 2.83 -1.30 -0.75
N GLU A 61 3.85 -0.69 -1.36
CA GLU A 61 3.69 0.16 -2.57
C GLU A 61 3.88 -0.61 -3.88
N GLY A 62 4.44 -1.82 -3.82
CA GLY A 62 4.77 -2.62 -5.00
C GLY A 62 3.57 -3.29 -5.65
N THR A 63 3.83 -3.77 -6.87
CA THR A 63 2.88 -4.49 -7.72
C THR A 63 3.54 -5.68 -8.39
N ASP A 64 2.72 -6.52 -9.01
CA ASP A 64 3.18 -7.57 -9.93
C ASP A 64 3.97 -7.02 -11.15
N HIS A 65 3.90 -5.72 -11.43
CA HIS A 65 4.60 -5.05 -12.52
C HIS A 65 5.93 -4.38 -12.09
N GLU A 66 6.47 -4.68 -10.91
CA GLU A 66 7.68 -4.00 -10.41
C GLU A 66 8.90 -4.15 -11.32
N ARG A 67 8.97 -5.23 -12.11
CA ARG A 67 10.06 -5.40 -13.08
C ARG A 67 10.14 -4.23 -14.08
N GLY A 68 9.00 -3.67 -14.51
CA GLY A 68 8.96 -2.55 -15.46
C GLY A 68 9.52 -1.22 -14.93
N GLU A 69 9.75 -1.11 -13.61
CA GLU A 69 10.44 0.05 -13.03
C GLU A 69 11.98 -0.08 -13.15
N LEU A 70 12.49 -1.30 -13.30
CA LEU A 70 13.93 -1.61 -13.35
C LEU A 70 14.41 -1.91 -14.78
N ASP A 71 13.59 -2.63 -15.53
CA ASP A 71 13.89 -3.15 -16.85
C ASP A 71 13.00 -2.43 -17.89
N PRO A 72 13.57 -1.69 -18.85
CA PRO A 72 12.79 -1.01 -19.88
C PRO A 72 12.03 -1.97 -20.81
N ASP A 73 12.42 -3.24 -20.87
CA ASP A 73 11.77 -4.25 -21.72
C ASP A 73 10.62 -4.98 -20.99
N ALA A 74 10.48 -4.78 -19.67
CA ALA A 74 9.40 -5.35 -18.88
C ALA A 74 8.16 -4.44 -18.86
N PRO A 75 6.94 -5.01 -18.81
CA PRO A 75 5.72 -4.21 -18.78
C PRO A 75 5.63 -3.39 -17.49
N ARG A 76 5.29 -2.11 -17.64
CA ARG A 76 4.95 -1.23 -16.50
C ARG A 76 3.50 -1.39 -16.08
N ARG A 77 3.21 -1.03 -14.83
CA ARG A 77 1.85 -1.02 -14.28
C ARG A 77 0.90 -0.22 -15.18
N PRO A 78 -0.22 -0.81 -15.63
CA PRO A 78 -1.25 -0.08 -16.36
C PRO A 78 -1.83 1.07 -15.52
N ALA A 79 -2.09 2.22 -16.16
CA ALA A 79 -2.73 3.37 -15.53
C ALA A 79 -4.06 3.68 -16.25
N PRO A 80 -5.15 2.94 -15.98
CA PRO A 80 -6.42 3.15 -16.66
C PRO A 80 -6.97 4.57 -16.39
N PRO A 81 -7.88 5.08 -17.24
CA PRO A 81 -8.57 6.34 -17.00
C PRO A 81 -9.22 6.39 -15.61
N LEU A 82 -9.28 7.57 -14.99
CA LEU A 82 -9.81 7.71 -13.63
C LEU A 82 -11.31 7.40 -13.56
N GLU A 83 -12.01 7.60 -14.67
CA GLU A 83 -13.43 7.28 -14.89
C GLU A 83 -13.72 5.79 -14.74
N GLN A 84 -12.70 4.94 -14.91
CA GLN A 84 -12.79 3.48 -14.75
C GLN A 84 -12.44 3.01 -13.34
N HIS A 85 -12.17 3.92 -12.41
CA HIS A 85 -11.84 3.55 -11.04
C HIS A 85 -13.06 2.86 -10.38
N PRO A 86 -12.91 1.72 -9.67
CA PRO A 86 -14.04 0.97 -9.12
C PRO A 86 -14.97 1.78 -8.22
N LEU A 87 -14.41 2.68 -7.39
CA LEU A 87 -15.23 3.59 -6.56
C LEU A 87 -16.05 4.61 -7.37
N VAL A 88 -15.59 4.99 -8.56
CA VAL A 88 -16.35 5.87 -9.46
C VAL A 88 -17.46 5.07 -10.12
N VAL A 89 -17.10 3.93 -10.74
CA VAL A 89 -18.01 3.10 -11.54
C VAL A 89 -19.13 2.49 -10.69
N HIS A 90 -18.80 1.97 -9.51
CA HIS A 90 -19.75 1.19 -8.71
C HIS A 90 -20.37 1.97 -7.54
N TYR A 91 -19.73 3.06 -7.11
CA TYR A 91 -20.13 3.80 -5.91
C TYR A 91 -20.32 5.30 -6.14
N GLY A 92 -20.16 5.79 -7.38
CA GLY A 92 -20.43 7.20 -7.72
C GLY A 92 -19.44 8.20 -7.12
N LEU A 93 -18.24 7.75 -6.71
CA LEU A 93 -17.22 8.65 -6.17
C LEU A 93 -16.89 9.76 -7.18
N PRO A 94 -16.91 11.05 -6.81
CA PRO A 94 -16.50 12.12 -7.69
C PRO A 94 -15.01 12.00 -8.10
N LEU A 95 -14.68 12.31 -9.35
CA LEU A 95 -13.29 12.24 -9.84
C LEU A 95 -12.32 13.16 -9.09
N ASP A 96 -12.82 14.24 -8.49
CA ASP A 96 -12.02 15.14 -7.66
C ASP A 96 -11.59 14.51 -6.34
N ALA A 97 -12.39 13.57 -5.82
CA ALA A 97 -12.03 12.80 -4.64
C ALA A 97 -10.89 11.80 -4.90
N LEU A 98 -10.55 11.50 -6.17
CA LEU A 98 -9.39 10.67 -6.55
C LEU A 98 -8.04 11.41 -6.45
N ALA A 99 -7.92 12.41 -5.58
CA ALA A 99 -6.72 13.21 -5.40
C ALA A 99 -5.49 12.37 -5.00
N LEU A 100 -5.68 11.35 -4.14
CA LEU A 100 -4.62 10.43 -3.75
C LEU A 100 -4.14 9.58 -4.93
N THR A 101 -5.05 8.96 -5.70
CA THR A 101 -4.69 8.21 -6.92
C THR A 101 -3.90 9.08 -7.91
N LYS A 102 -4.31 10.34 -8.09
CA LYS A 102 -3.59 11.31 -8.94
C LYS A 102 -2.18 11.61 -8.39
N ALA A 103 -2.01 11.63 -7.07
CA ALA A 103 -0.71 11.84 -6.43
C ALA A 103 0.21 10.63 -6.62
N HIS A 104 -0.26 9.40 -6.34
CA HIS A 104 0.54 8.18 -6.49
C HIS A 104 1.07 8.01 -7.92
N ARG A 105 0.24 8.23 -8.94
CA ARG A 105 0.64 8.13 -10.36
C ARG A 105 1.81 9.04 -10.75
N LYS A 106 2.10 10.10 -9.97
CA LYS A 106 3.19 11.04 -10.26
C LYS A 106 4.52 10.66 -9.63
N VAL A 107 4.53 9.90 -8.54
CA VAL A 107 5.73 9.77 -7.68
C VAL A 107 6.11 8.33 -7.35
N GLU A 108 5.16 7.40 -7.33
CA GLU A 108 5.34 6.07 -6.73
C GLU A 108 6.42 5.26 -7.44
N GLY A 109 6.47 5.27 -8.78
CA GLY A 109 7.51 4.55 -9.54
C GLY A 109 8.94 5.00 -9.19
N SER A 110 9.14 6.29 -8.94
CA SER A 110 10.45 6.83 -8.53
C SER A 110 10.86 6.42 -7.12
N HIS A 111 9.90 6.21 -6.22
CA HIS A 111 10.17 5.71 -4.88
C HIS A 111 10.55 4.22 -4.92
N ARG A 112 9.84 3.44 -5.72
CA ARG A 112 10.06 2.00 -5.85
C ARG A 112 11.40 1.65 -6.49
N ILE A 113 11.79 2.34 -7.56
CA ILE A 113 13.12 2.14 -8.17
C ILE A 113 14.25 2.47 -7.17
N ALA A 114 14.08 3.51 -6.36
CA ALA A 114 15.06 3.88 -5.33
C ALA A 114 15.17 2.78 -4.26
N ALA A 115 14.05 2.26 -3.77
CA ALA A 115 14.04 1.16 -2.80
C ALA A 115 14.68 -0.11 -3.35
N TRP A 116 14.39 -0.49 -4.61
CA TRP A 116 15.03 -1.64 -5.23
C TRP A 116 16.54 -1.49 -5.34
N ARG A 117 17.04 -0.32 -5.75
CA ARG A 117 18.49 -0.04 -5.78
C ARG A 117 19.09 -0.11 -4.38
N MET A 118 18.44 0.49 -3.38
CA MET A 118 18.87 0.40 -1.99
C MET A 118 19.03 -1.06 -1.54
N ILE A 119 18.04 -1.90 -1.83
CA ILE A 119 18.07 -3.31 -1.43
C ILE A 119 19.13 -4.09 -2.22
N LEU A 120 19.13 -4.00 -3.55
CA LEU A 120 20.00 -4.82 -4.40
C LEU A 120 21.48 -4.44 -4.26
N ASP A 121 21.78 -3.16 -4.12
CA ASP A 121 23.15 -2.64 -4.15
C ASP A 121 23.78 -2.58 -2.75
N HIS A 122 22.98 -2.45 -1.69
CA HIS A 122 23.50 -2.19 -0.33
C HIS A 122 23.17 -3.25 0.72
N VAL A 123 22.23 -4.18 0.48
CA VAL A 123 21.96 -5.26 1.44
C VAL A 123 22.98 -6.39 1.27
N ILE A 124 23.74 -6.62 2.33
CA ILE A 124 24.75 -7.68 2.36
C ILE A 124 24.10 -9.07 2.28
N PRO A 125 24.78 -10.08 1.70
CA PRO A 125 24.20 -11.41 1.50
C PRO A 125 23.58 -12.04 2.76
N GLY A 126 24.18 -11.82 3.94
CA GLY A 126 23.71 -12.38 5.21
C GLY A 126 22.35 -11.82 5.69
N GLU A 127 21.92 -10.66 5.20
CA GLU A 127 20.67 -10.02 5.62
C GLU A 127 19.50 -10.29 4.67
N ARG A 128 19.78 -10.76 3.44
CA ARG A 128 18.78 -10.94 2.38
C ARG A 128 17.66 -11.90 2.78
N ALA A 129 18.00 -12.99 3.46
CA ALA A 129 17.02 -13.95 3.95
C ALA A 129 16.04 -13.31 4.94
N ALA A 130 16.53 -12.42 5.81
CA ALA A 130 15.69 -11.71 6.77
C ALA A 130 14.78 -10.67 6.08
N VAL A 131 15.25 -10.04 5.01
CA VAL A 131 14.43 -9.14 4.17
C VAL A 131 13.27 -9.89 3.52
N VAL A 132 13.53 -11.06 2.92
CA VAL A 132 12.49 -11.90 2.33
C VAL A 132 11.50 -12.37 3.39
N ALA A 133 12.00 -12.89 4.52
CA ALA A 133 11.15 -13.35 5.62
C ALA A 133 10.24 -12.24 6.17
N ALA A 134 10.71 -10.98 6.22
CA ALA A 134 9.90 -9.84 6.64
C ALA A 134 8.75 -9.57 5.66
N MET A 135 9.01 -9.62 4.35
CA MET A 135 7.96 -9.46 3.33
C MET A 135 6.96 -10.62 3.36
N GLU A 136 7.41 -11.86 3.58
CA GLU A 136 6.54 -13.03 3.72
C GLU A 136 5.65 -12.93 4.97
N ALA A 137 6.20 -12.49 6.11
CA ALA A 137 5.41 -12.24 7.33
C ALA A 137 4.32 -11.17 7.08
N CYS A 138 4.68 -10.10 6.38
CA CYS A 138 3.71 -9.07 5.97
C CYS A 138 2.65 -9.63 5.03
N LEU A 139 3.00 -10.50 4.08
CA LEU A 139 2.06 -11.17 3.18
C LEU A 139 1.05 -12.05 3.93
N THR A 140 1.51 -12.84 4.89
CA THR A 140 0.64 -13.67 5.72
C THR A 140 -0.34 -12.81 6.52
N ALA A 141 0.15 -11.76 7.18
CA ALA A 141 -0.70 -10.88 7.98
C ALA A 141 -1.68 -10.05 7.11
N TRP A 142 -1.23 -9.57 5.95
CA TRP A 142 -2.06 -8.86 4.98
C TRP A 142 -3.20 -9.74 4.45
N SER A 143 -2.90 -10.99 4.11
CA SER A 143 -3.92 -11.95 3.64
C SER A 143 -4.98 -12.19 4.72
N ALA A 144 -4.56 -12.44 5.95
CA ALA A 144 -5.48 -12.63 7.07
C ALA A 144 -6.36 -11.39 7.35
N TYR A 145 -5.78 -10.19 7.22
CA TYR A 145 -6.55 -8.94 7.32
C TYR A 145 -7.61 -8.83 6.21
N ARG A 146 -7.25 -9.14 4.96
CA ARG A 146 -8.20 -9.11 3.84
C ARG A 146 -9.33 -10.12 4.00
N ASP A 147 -9.02 -11.31 4.49
CA ASP A 147 -10.01 -12.35 4.76
C ASP A 147 -10.99 -11.90 5.85
N GLU A 148 -10.48 -11.34 6.96
CA GLU A 148 -11.32 -10.81 8.04
C GLU A 148 -12.22 -9.66 7.57
N VAL A 149 -11.70 -8.77 6.70
CA VAL A 149 -12.53 -7.74 6.05
C VAL A 149 -13.62 -8.39 5.20
N ALA A 150 -13.28 -9.35 4.33
CA ALA A 150 -14.25 -10.02 3.47
C ALA A 150 -15.36 -10.71 4.28
N THR A 151 -15.03 -11.41 5.36
CA THR A 151 -16.02 -12.00 6.28
C THR A 151 -16.88 -10.91 6.94
N SER A 152 -16.26 -9.82 7.44
CA SER A 152 -16.99 -8.76 8.15
C SER A 152 -18.02 -8.02 7.27
N VAL A 153 -17.81 -7.99 5.95
CA VAL A 153 -18.73 -7.37 4.99
C VAL A 153 -19.62 -8.40 4.25
N GLY A 154 -19.60 -9.66 4.67
CA GLY A 154 -20.48 -10.72 4.14
C GLY A 154 -20.10 -11.25 2.76
N LEU A 155 -18.83 -11.15 2.35
CA LEU A 155 -18.32 -11.70 1.09
C LEU A 155 -17.78 -13.12 1.22
N ALA A 156 -17.43 -13.56 2.44
CA ALA A 156 -17.04 -14.95 2.72
C ALA A 156 -18.25 -15.72 3.30
N PRO A 157 -18.43 -17.00 2.93
CA PRO A 157 -19.53 -17.85 3.41
C PRO A 157 -19.50 -18.09 4.93
#